data_AF-A0A8C5C0T4-F1
#
_entry.id   AF-A0A8C5C0T4-F1
#
_cell.length_a   1.000
_cell.length_b   1.000
_cell.length_c   1.000
_cell.angle_alpha   90.00
_cell.angle_beta   90.00
_cell.angle_gamma   90.00
#
_symmetry.space_group_name_H-M   'P 1'
#
loop_
_entity.id
_entity.type
_entity.pdbx_description
1 polymer ?
#
loop_
_entity_poly.entity_id
_entity_poly.type
_entity_poly.pdbx_seq_one_letter_code
_entity_poly.pdbx_strand_id
1 'polypeptide(L)'
;QGTQIKDVVIKDDAPNALILDKHADYIAAYGSKKDDYEYTVSEYLRMSGIYWGLTVMDLMSQLPRMNCEEITEFIKSCQHECGGISASIGHDPHLLYTLSAVQILSLYDNVQALDVDKVVDPFHTLFGVAGLSLLGEEQVKPVNPVLCMPQDVLRRIGLEPELLS
;
A
#
# COMPACT_ATOMS: atom_id res chain seq x y z
N GLN A 1 -1.47 26.64 32.84
CA GLN A 1 -1.08 25.22 32.97
C GLN A 1 -0.64 24.76 31.59
N GLY A 2 0.63 24.37 31.44
CA GLY A 2 1.21 24.01 30.13
C GLY A 2 0.74 22.64 29.65
N THR A 3 0.57 22.51 28.34
CA THR A 3 0.19 21.27 27.64
C THR A 3 1.16 20.14 28.00
N GLN A 4 0.66 19.01 28.52
CA GLN A 4 1.48 17.82 28.73
C GLN A 4 2.02 17.33 27.39
N ILE A 5 3.33 17.41 27.19
CA ILE A 5 4.02 16.72 26.11
C ILE A 5 3.96 15.23 26.48
N LYS A 6 3.10 14.46 25.80
CA LYS A 6 3.06 13.01 25.97
C LYS A 6 4.28 12.44 25.26
N ASP A 7 5.23 11.94 26.03
CA ASP A 7 6.40 11.21 25.54
C ASP A 7 6.47 9.83 26.20
N VAL A 8 7.18 8.89 25.56
CA VAL A 8 7.36 7.52 26.04
C VAL A 8 8.74 7.35 26.65
N VAL A 9 8.82 6.74 27.84
CA VAL A 9 10.10 6.40 28.47
C VAL A 9 10.52 5.00 28.04
N ILE A 10 11.62 4.89 27.30
CA ILE A 10 12.23 3.60 26.94
C ILE A 10 12.90 3.03 28.18
N LYS A 11 12.58 1.79 28.53
CA LYS A 11 13.18 1.10 29.67
C LYS A 11 14.60 0.65 29.32
N ASP A 12 15.48 0.56 30.33
CA ASP A 12 16.87 0.12 30.16
C ASP A 12 17.01 -1.33 29.66
N ASP A 13 15.98 -2.16 29.85
CA ASP A 13 15.90 -3.55 29.38
C ASP A 13 15.29 -3.70 27.98
N ALA A 14 15.01 -2.59 27.29
CA ALA A 14 14.44 -2.62 25.95
C ALA A 14 15.43 -3.28 24.95
N PRO A 15 14.92 -4.04 23.95
CA PRO A 15 15.76 -4.60 22.90
C PRO A 15 16.56 -3.50 22.17
N ASN A 16 17.88 -3.66 22.11
CA ASN A 16 18.80 -2.72 21.46
C ASN A 16 19.49 -3.30 20.22
N ALA A 17 19.10 -4.51 19.80
CA ALA A 17 19.63 -5.22 18.64
C ALA A 17 18.51 -5.59 17.67
N LEU A 18 18.83 -5.58 16.37
CA LEU A 18 17.93 -6.01 15.31
C LEU A 18 17.86 -7.55 15.28
N ILE A 19 16.66 -8.11 15.34
CA ILE A 19 16.44 -9.56 15.40
C ILE A 19 15.57 -10.02 14.21
N LEU A 20 16.15 -10.01 13.01
CA LEU A 20 15.43 -10.29 11.76
C LEU A 20 14.72 -11.64 11.75
N ASP A 21 15.36 -12.70 12.24
CA ASP A 21 14.77 -14.05 12.22
C ASP A 21 13.46 -14.10 13.02
N LYS A 22 13.40 -13.43 14.18
CA LYS A 22 12.18 -13.36 14.99
C LYS A 22 11.07 -12.59 14.29
N HIS A 23 11.40 -11.54 13.54
CA HIS A 23 10.42 -10.79 12.75
C HIS A 23 9.89 -11.65 11.60
N ALA A 24 10.76 -12.33 10.86
CA ALA A 24 10.36 -13.22 9.77
C ALA A 24 9.48 -14.38 10.28
N ASP A 25 9.84 -14.99 11.40
CA ASP A 25 9.06 -16.08 12.01
C ASP A 25 7.70 -15.60 12.50
N TYR A 26 7.63 -14.40 13.09
CA TYR A 26 6.37 -13.79 13.51
C TYR A 26 5.42 -13.57 12.32
N ILE A 27 5.91 -12.98 11.23
CA ILE A 27 5.09 -12.70 10.04
C ILE A 27 4.68 -13.98 9.33
N ALA A 28 5.58 -14.96 9.20
CA ALA A 28 5.25 -16.27 8.62
C ALA A 28 4.19 -17.01 9.46
N ALA A 29 4.28 -16.92 10.79
CA ALA A 29 3.28 -17.51 11.68
C ALA A 29 1.92 -16.77 11.62
N TYR A 30 1.93 -15.45 11.41
CA TYR A 30 0.70 -14.64 11.32
C TYR A 30 -0.24 -15.14 10.22
N GLY A 31 0.29 -15.53 9.05
CA GLY A 31 -0.50 -16.09 7.94
C GLY A 31 -1.17 -17.44 8.25
N SER A 32 -0.68 -18.18 9.25
CA SER A 32 -1.19 -19.52 9.60
C SER A 32 -2.32 -19.52 10.64
N LYS A 33 -2.54 -18.38 11.33
CA LYS A 33 -3.54 -18.26 12.40
C LYS A 33 -4.86 -17.69 11.88
N LYS A 34 -5.62 -18.52 11.15
CA LYS A 34 -6.88 -18.11 10.51
C LYS A 34 -8.06 -17.95 11.47
N ASP A 35 -7.97 -18.52 12.67
CA ASP A 35 -9.08 -18.57 13.65
C ASP A 35 -8.98 -17.51 14.76
N ASP A 36 -8.07 -16.53 14.63
CA ASP A 36 -7.87 -15.53 15.68
C ASP A 36 -8.94 -14.42 15.64
N TYR A 37 -9.30 -13.89 16.81
CA TYR A 37 -10.25 -12.80 16.93
C TYR A 37 -9.75 -11.54 16.20
N GLU A 38 -8.44 -11.27 16.27
CA GLU A 38 -7.80 -10.18 15.53
C GLU A 38 -7.93 -10.37 14.02
N TYR A 39 -7.83 -11.62 13.53
CA TYR A 39 -8.02 -11.93 12.11
C TYR A 39 -9.40 -11.46 11.66
N THR A 40 -10.45 -11.76 12.43
CA THR A 40 -11.84 -11.39 12.10
C THR A 40 -12.07 -9.87 12.20
N VAL A 41 -11.57 -9.23 13.26
CA VAL A 41 -11.78 -7.79 13.48
C VAL A 41 -11.01 -6.92 12.48
N SER A 42 -9.85 -7.38 12.00
CA SER A 42 -9.05 -6.67 10.99
C SER A 42 -9.35 -7.10 9.55
N GLU A 43 -10.48 -7.75 9.30
CA GLU A 43 -10.82 -8.22 7.95
C GLU A 43 -10.97 -7.06 6.95
N TYR A 44 -11.53 -5.93 7.39
CA TYR A 44 -11.73 -4.75 6.57
C TYR A 44 -10.44 -4.09 6.08
N LEU A 45 -9.27 -4.52 6.56
CA LEU A 45 -7.95 -4.04 6.13
C LEU A 45 -7.04 -5.17 5.62
N ARG A 46 -7.60 -6.36 5.39
CA ARG A 46 -6.82 -7.59 5.12
C ARG A 46 -5.88 -7.45 3.92
N MET A 47 -6.33 -6.90 2.80
CA MET A 47 -5.47 -6.67 1.63
C MET A 47 -4.23 -5.83 1.96
N SER A 48 -4.39 -4.75 2.72
CA SER A 48 -3.27 -3.92 3.17
C SER A 48 -2.38 -4.65 4.19
N GLY A 49 -2.97 -5.47 5.07
CA GLY A 49 -2.23 -6.33 5.99
C GLY A 49 -1.32 -7.33 5.27
N ILE A 50 -1.83 -7.96 4.21
CA ILE A 50 -1.04 -8.86 3.36
C ILE A 50 0.10 -8.09 2.70
N TYR A 51 -0.17 -6.90 2.14
CA TYR A 51 0.86 -6.06 1.54
C TYR A 51 1.98 -5.72 2.53
N TRP A 52 1.66 -5.32 3.77
CA TRP A 52 2.68 -5.04 4.79
C TRP A 52 3.51 -6.27 5.14
N GLY A 53 2.85 -7.42 5.34
CA GLY A 53 3.50 -8.69 5.65
C GLY A 53 4.43 -9.15 4.53
N LEU A 54 4.00 -9.08 3.27
CA LEU A 54 4.84 -9.47 2.13
C LEU A 54 6.00 -8.51 1.90
N THR A 55 5.76 -7.20 1.99
CA THR A 55 6.80 -6.20 1.79
C THR A 55 7.90 -6.34 2.84
N VAL A 56 7.57 -6.53 4.12
CA VAL A 56 8.60 -6.72 5.14
C VAL A 56 9.36 -8.03 4.94
N MET A 57 8.69 -9.11 4.50
CA MET A 57 9.35 -10.37 4.18
C MET A 57 10.29 -10.24 2.99
N ASP A 58 9.92 -9.49 1.96
CA ASP A 58 10.78 -9.18 0.82
C ASP A 58 12.00 -8.34 1.22
N LEU A 59 11.78 -7.29 2.02
CA LEU A 59 12.87 -6.48 2.59
C LEU A 59 13.87 -7.31 3.42
N MET A 60 13.40 -8.39 4.06
CA MET A 60 14.24 -9.35 4.79
C MET A 60 14.80 -10.49 3.91
N SER A 61 14.52 -10.49 2.61
CA SER A 61 14.86 -11.59 1.67
C SER A 61 14.27 -12.95 2.07
N GLN A 62 13.11 -12.93 2.72
CA GLN A 62 12.35 -14.09 3.21
C GLN A 62 11.02 -14.28 2.48
N LEU A 63 10.75 -13.52 1.40
CA LEU A 63 9.53 -13.63 0.60
C LEU A 63 9.18 -15.08 0.17
N PRO A 64 10.13 -15.98 -0.17
CA PRO A 64 9.83 -17.37 -0.52
C PRO A 64 9.14 -18.19 0.58
N ARG A 65 9.11 -17.71 1.84
CA ARG A 65 8.39 -18.35 2.94
C ARG A 65 6.87 -18.11 2.89
N MET A 66 6.41 -17.20 2.03
CA MET A 66 5.02 -16.79 1.93
C MET A 66 4.32 -17.55 0.78
N ASN A 67 3.03 -17.86 0.95
CA ASN A 67 2.28 -18.64 -0.03
C ASN A 67 1.78 -17.75 -1.19
N CYS A 68 2.56 -17.65 -2.26
CA CYS A 68 2.24 -16.85 -3.44
C CYS A 68 0.93 -17.28 -4.11
N GLU A 69 0.68 -18.59 -4.23
CA GLU A 69 -0.51 -19.12 -4.92
C GLU A 69 -1.79 -18.75 -4.19
N GLU A 70 -1.85 -19.01 -2.88
CA GLU A 70 -3.00 -18.70 -2.03
C GLU A 70 -3.30 -17.20 -2.00
N ILE A 71 -2.27 -16.36 -1.92
CA ILE A 71 -2.43 -14.90 -1.90
C ILE A 71 -2.91 -14.39 -3.26
N THR A 72 -2.40 -14.94 -4.35
CA THR A 72 -2.85 -14.59 -5.70
C THR A 72 -4.32 -14.97 -5.89
N GLU A 73 -4.74 -16.16 -5.48
CA GLU A 73 -6.14 -16.60 -5.54
C GLU A 73 -7.06 -15.70 -4.70
N PHE A 74 -6.62 -15.31 -3.50
CA PHE A 74 -7.35 -14.37 -2.66
C PHE A 74 -7.54 -13.01 -3.35
N ILE A 75 -6.47 -12.44 -3.93
CA ILE A 75 -6.54 -11.16 -4.65
C ILE A 75 -7.54 -11.24 -5.81
N LYS A 76 -7.51 -12.31 -6.59
CA LYS A 76 -8.45 -12.54 -7.69
C LYS A 76 -9.89 -12.58 -7.21
N SER A 77 -10.15 -13.25 -6.08
CA SER A 77 -11.50 -13.31 -5.50
C SER A 77 -12.01 -11.97 -4.96
N CYS A 78 -11.11 -11.00 -4.74
CA CYS A 78 -11.45 -9.65 -4.27
C CYS A 78 -11.62 -8.64 -5.43
N GLN A 79 -11.38 -9.02 -6.69
CA GLN A 79 -11.62 -8.14 -7.83
C GLN A 79 -13.11 -8.14 -8.21
N HIS A 80 -13.71 -6.96 -8.25
CA HIS A 80 -15.12 -6.77 -8.60
C HIS A 80 -15.31 -6.58 -10.10
N GLU A 81 -16.56 -6.65 -10.58
CA GLU A 81 -16.91 -6.41 -12.00
C GLU A 81 -16.50 -5.00 -12.48
N CYS A 82 -16.51 -4.01 -11.59
CA CYS A 82 -16.02 -2.66 -11.87
C CYS A 82 -14.49 -2.55 -11.96
N GLY A 83 -13.75 -3.65 -11.73
CA GLY A 83 -12.30 -3.72 -11.76
C GLY A 83 -11.59 -3.31 -10.47
N GLY A 84 -12.27 -2.59 -9.58
CA GLY A 84 -11.74 -2.28 -8.24
C GLY A 84 -11.61 -3.53 -7.36
N ILE A 85 -10.68 -3.47 -6.41
CA ILE A 85 -10.39 -4.57 -5.49
C ILE A 85 -10.79 -4.17 -4.06
N SER A 86 -11.38 -5.12 -3.33
CA SER A 86 -11.82 -4.93 -1.94
C SER A 86 -10.78 -5.39 -0.91
N ALA A 87 -11.00 -5.06 0.36
CA ALA A 87 -10.11 -5.49 1.44
C ALA A 87 -10.13 -7.01 1.67
N SER A 88 -11.31 -7.61 1.51
CA SER A 88 -11.60 -9.03 1.67
C SER A 88 -12.82 -9.39 0.81
N ILE A 89 -13.10 -10.70 0.72
CA ILE A 89 -14.24 -11.24 -0.02
C ILE A 89 -15.55 -10.71 0.59
N GLY A 90 -16.44 -10.18 -0.25
CA GLY A 90 -17.73 -9.64 0.18
C GLY A 90 -17.70 -8.18 0.68
N HIS A 91 -16.52 -7.54 0.70
CA HIS A 91 -16.39 -6.11 1.00
C HIS A 91 -16.44 -5.29 -0.30
N ASP A 92 -16.74 -4.00 -0.18
CA ASP A 92 -16.77 -3.09 -1.32
C ASP A 92 -15.35 -2.80 -1.86
N PRO A 93 -15.21 -2.59 -3.18
CA PRO A 93 -13.94 -2.23 -3.79
C PRO A 93 -13.51 -0.82 -3.39
N HIS A 94 -12.21 -0.62 -3.17
CA HIS A 94 -11.66 0.68 -2.81
C HIS A 94 -10.25 0.86 -3.38
N LEU A 95 -9.86 2.11 -3.67
CA LEU A 95 -8.57 2.43 -4.27
C LEU A 95 -7.38 1.96 -3.43
N LEU A 96 -7.50 2.05 -2.10
CA LEU A 96 -6.48 1.60 -1.15
C LEU A 96 -6.14 0.11 -1.33
N TYR A 97 -7.16 -0.72 -1.49
CA TYR A 97 -6.98 -2.17 -1.60
C TYR A 97 -6.63 -2.58 -3.04
N THR A 98 -7.09 -1.80 -4.02
CA THR A 98 -6.64 -1.91 -5.42
C THR A 98 -5.14 -1.66 -5.53
N LEU A 99 -4.64 -0.58 -4.91
CA LEU A 99 -3.21 -0.31 -4.83
C LEU A 99 -2.46 -1.43 -4.10
N SER A 100 -2.95 -1.82 -2.91
CA SER A 100 -2.30 -2.87 -2.11
C SER A 100 -2.18 -4.19 -2.90
N ALA A 101 -3.23 -4.58 -3.62
CA ALA A 101 -3.24 -5.78 -4.46
C ALA A 101 -2.27 -5.69 -5.65
N VAL A 102 -2.21 -4.56 -6.35
CA VAL A 102 -1.26 -4.34 -7.45
C VAL A 102 0.18 -4.41 -6.93
N GLN A 103 0.46 -3.81 -5.77
CA GLN A 103 1.78 -3.87 -5.13
C GLN A 103 2.17 -5.31 -4.78
N ILE A 104 1.25 -6.08 -4.17
CA ILE A 104 1.48 -7.50 -3.85
C ILE A 104 1.80 -8.30 -5.11
N LEU A 105 1.00 -8.17 -6.17
CA LEU A 105 1.23 -8.92 -7.40
C LEU A 105 2.50 -8.46 -8.12
N SER A 106 2.92 -7.21 -7.95
CA SER A 106 4.21 -6.72 -8.46
C SER A 106 5.38 -7.37 -7.72
N LEU A 107 5.28 -7.57 -6.39
CA LEU A 107 6.31 -8.32 -5.63
C LEU A 107 6.46 -9.76 -6.12
N TYR A 108 5.39 -10.35 -6.65
CA TYR A 108 5.39 -11.70 -7.20
C TYR A 108 5.60 -11.77 -8.72
N ASP A 109 5.81 -10.63 -9.40
CA ASP A 109 5.86 -10.54 -10.86
C ASP A 109 4.65 -11.22 -11.55
N ASN A 110 3.46 -11.07 -10.95
CA ASN A 110 2.23 -11.77 -11.34
C ASN A 110 1.01 -10.82 -11.48
N VAL A 111 1.26 -9.60 -11.94
CA VAL A 111 0.19 -8.59 -12.15
C VAL A 111 -0.86 -9.05 -13.16
N GLN A 112 -0.49 -9.95 -14.08
CA GLN A 112 -1.36 -10.55 -15.08
C GLN A 112 -2.45 -11.45 -14.49
N ALA A 113 -2.41 -11.73 -13.18
CA ALA A 113 -3.47 -12.43 -12.48
C ALA A 113 -4.79 -11.63 -12.41
N LEU A 114 -4.73 -10.31 -12.59
CA LEU A 114 -5.89 -9.40 -12.59
C LEU A 114 -6.43 -9.15 -14.00
N ASP A 115 -7.72 -8.84 -14.10
CA ASP A 115 -8.31 -8.24 -15.30
C ASP A 115 -7.89 -6.75 -15.38
N VAL A 116 -6.66 -6.50 -15.83
CA VAL A 116 -6.00 -5.18 -15.83
C VAL A 116 -6.81 -4.14 -16.60
N ASP A 117 -7.49 -4.55 -17.67
CA ASP A 117 -8.33 -3.68 -18.51
C ASP A 117 -9.58 -3.17 -17.78
N LYS A 118 -10.00 -3.83 -16.70
CA LYS A 118 -11.03 -3.33 -15.80
C LYS A 118 -10.47 -2.54 -14.64
N VAL A 119 -9.25 -2.85 -14.20
CA VAL A 119 -8.57 -2.10 -13.13
C VAL A 119 -8.32 -0.63 -13.51
N VAL A 120 -8.46 -0.25 -14.79
CA VAL A 120 -8.33 1.12 -15.31
C VAL A 120 -9.15 2.16 -14.50
N ASP A 121 -8.60 3.10 -13.73
CA ASP A 121 -7.65 3.07 -12.59
C ASP A 121 -7.67 4.47 -11.92
N PRO A 122 -7.66 4.66 -10.58
CA PRO A 122 -7.30 5.94 -9.97
C PRO A 122 -5.97 6.52 -10.46
N PHE A 123 -5.04 5.72 -10.99
CA PHE A 123 -3.86 6.19 -11.70
C PHE A 123 -4.22 6.76 -13.08
N HIS A 124 -5.15 6.19 -13.85
CA HIS A 124 -5.64 6.84 -15.08
C HIS A 124 -6.46 8.10 -14.79
N THR A 125 -7.13 8.15 -13.64
CA THR A 125 -7.80 9.37 -13.15
C THR A 125 -6.79 10.40 -12.65
N LEU A 126 -5.79 10.00 -11.85
CA LEU A 126 -4.73 10.86 -11.33
C LEU A 126 -3.85 11.37 -12.46
N PHE A 127 -3.38 10.50 -13.36
CA PHE A 127 -2.58 10.87 -14.52
C PHE A 127 -3.41 11.57 -15.60
N GLY A 128 -4.70 11.26 -15.73
CA GLY A 128 -5.61 12.01 -16.58
C GLY A 128 -5.81 13.45 -16.08
N VAL A 129 -6.11 13.62 -14.80
CA VAL A 129 -6.29 14.94 -14.15
C VAL A 129 -4.97 15.70 -14.04
N ALA A 130 -3.86 15.03 -13.70
CA ALA A 130 -2.52 15.62 -13.70
C ALA A 130 -2.07 15.99 -15.12
N GLY A 131 -2.38 15.17 -16.12
CA GLY A 131 -2.13 15.48 -17.53
C GLY A 131 -2.92 16.71 -17.99
N LEU A 132 -4.21 16.80 -17.66
CA LEU A 132 -5.03 17.99 -17.93
C LEU A 132 -4.46 19.24 -17.23
N SER A 133 -4.04 19.12 -15.97
CA SER A 133 -3.36 20.20 -15.24
C SER A 133 -2.07 20.67 -15.93
N LEU A 134 -1.23 19.73 -16.40
CA LEU A 134 0.01 20.04 -17.13
C LEU A 134 -0.25 20.63 -18.53
N LEU A 135 -1.38 20.32 -19.14
CA LEU A 135 -1.83 20.89 -20.42
C LEU A 135 -2.55 22.25 -20.26
N GLY A 136 -2.71 22.76 -19.03
CA GLY A 136 -3.25 24.09 -18.76
C GLY A 136 -4.74 24.15 -18.44
N GLU A 137 -5.38 23.04 -18.03
CA GLU A 137 -6.76 23.06 -17.55
C GLU A 137 -6.88 23.84 -16.23
N GLU A 138 -7.59 24.96 -16.24
CA GLU A 138 -7.68 25.91 -15.12
C GLU A 138 -8.54 25.41 -13.95
N GLN A 139 -9.40 24.41 -14.18
CA GLN A 139 -10.24 23.83 -13.12
C GLN A 139 -9.48 22.87 -12.19
N VAL A 140 -8.24 22.52 -12.53
CA VAL A 140 -7.41 21.58 -11.76
C VAL A 140 -6.21 22.33 -11.16
N LYS A 141 -5.83 21.99 -9.92
CA LYS A 141 -4.63 22.58 -9.31
C LYS A 141 -3.38 22.30 -10.15
N PRO A 142 -2.43 23.24 -10.25
CA PRO A 142 -1.16 22.99 -10.93
C PRO A 142 -0.41 21.81 -10.32
N VAL A 143 -0.06 20.83 -11.14
CA VAL A 143 0.73 19.66 -10.76
C VAL A 143 2.18 19.88 -11.20
N ASN A 144 3.12 19.53 -10.33
CA ASN A 144 4.53 19.51 -10.67
C ASN A 144 4.84 18.28 -11.53
N PRO A 145 5.44 18.45 -12.73
CA PRO A 145 5.68 17.34 -13.64
C PRO A 145 6.76 16.36 -13.16
N VAL A 146 7.64 16.75 -12.22
CA VAL A 146 8.71 15.89 -11.70
C VAL A 146 8.20 14.91 -10.66
N LEU A 147 7.27 15.36 -9.79
CA LEU A 147 6.83 14.58 -8.63
C LEU A 147 5.36 14.15 -8.70
N CYS A 148 4.61 14.58 -9.71
CA CYS A 148 3.16 14.35 -9.83
C CYS A 148 2.41 14.77 -8.55
N MET A 149 2.85 15.86 -7.92
CA MET A 149 2.29 16.44 -6.70
C MET A 149 1.80 17.88 -6.96
N PRO A 150 0.80 18.38 -6.21
CA PRO A 150 0.38 19.77 -6.31
C PRO A 150 1.51 20.76 -6.04
N GLN A 151 1.67 21.76 -6.91
CA GLN A 151 2.77 22.74 -6.85
C GLN A 151 2.75 23.57 -5.55
N ASP A 152 1.57 23.78 -4.95
CA ASP A 152 1.42 24.44 -3.64
C ASP A 152 2.04 23.62 -2.50
N VAL A 153 1.94 22.29 -2.55
CA VAL A 153 2.54 21.40 -1.55
C VAL A 153 4.06 21.44 -1.60
N LEU A 154 4.64 21.43 -2.80
CA LEU A 154 6.10 21.47 -2.99
C LEU A 154 6.70 22.81 -2.53
N ARG A 155 6.06 23.93 -2.89
CA ARG A 155 6.46 25.26 -2.40
C ARG A 155 6.40 25.36 -0.89
N ARG A 156 5.38 24.76 -0.25
CA ARG A 156 5.24 24.78 1.21
C ARG A 156 6.41 24.08 1.92
N ILE A 157 7.01 23.06 1.30
CA ILE A 157 8.15 22.33 1.87
C ILE A 157 9.51 22.81 1.32
N GLY A 158 9.54 23.86 0.50
CA GLY A 158 10.77 24.41 -0.07
C GLY A 158 11.44 23.52 -1.11
N LEU A 159 10.69 22.63 -1.77
CA LEU A 159 11.22 21.73 -2.80
C LEU A 159 10.89 22.27 -4.18
N GLU A 160 11.91 22.72 -4.93
CA GLU A 160 11.76 23.23 -6.30
C GLU A 160 12.69 22.45 -7.25
N PRO A 161 12.19 21.37 -7.87
CA PRO A 161 12.94 20.64 -8.87
C PRO A 161 13.26 21.54 -10.08
N GLU A 162 14.51 21.54 -10.51
CA GLU A 162 14.96 22.30 -11.67
C GLU A 162 14.35 21.69 -12.95
N LEU A 163 13.60 22.49 -13.70
CA LEU A 163 13.06 22.10 -15.01
C LEU A 163 13.96 22.69 -16.09
N LEU A 164 14.30 21.88 -17.10
CA LEU A 164 15.00 22.38 -18.28
C LEU A 164 14.08 23.35 -19.03
N SER A 165 14.49 24.60 -19.10
CA SER A 165 13.87 25.67 -19.90
C SER A 165 14.24 25.55 -21.37
#